data_AF-A0A150JXK2-F1
#
_entry.id   AF-A0A150JXK2-F1
#
_cell.length_a   1.000
_cell.length_b   1.000
_cell.length_c   1.000
_cell.angle_alpha   90.00
_cell.angle_beta   90.00
_cell.angle_gamma   90.00
#
_symmetry.space_group_name_H-M   'P 1'
#
loop_
_entity.id
_entity.type
_entity.pdbx_description
1 polymer ?
#
loop_
_entity_poly.entity_id
_entity_poly.type
_entity_poly.pdbx_seq_one_letter_code
_entity_poly.pdbx_strand_id
1 'polypeptide(L)'
;MNVIDQYVLENKMKYRKKQIIPAWLNEWGKAVPKFYLIRNKHDQQKYIIEDILNRKEVEVSLNNEDFYFHEGALVAGILIPIGNSVYFPVVDFYNFTYETSVEILTHILFYYKNYYDTTTSAYQLFLHLFSAALQIENQIIEKTNEQA
;
A
#
# COMPACT_ATOMS: atom_id res chain seq x y z
N MET A 1 -3.35 22.24 -6.74
CA MET A 1 -3.25 21.57 -8.05
C MET A 1 -2.14 20.54 -7.91
N ASN A 2 -2.41 19.25 -8.09
CA ASN A 2 -1.37 18.23 -7.94
C ASN A 2 -0.49 18.13 -9.20
N VAL A 3 0.63 17.42 -9.13
CA VAL A 3 1.60 17.28 -10.24
C VAL A 3 0.96 16.66 -11.48
N ILE A 4 0.01 15.74 -11.31
CA ILE A 4 -0.69 15.08 -12.41
C ILE A 4 -1.66 16.04 -13.10
N ASP A 5 -2.43 16.82 -12.34
CA ASP A 5 -3.34 17.83 -12.88
C ASP A 5 -2.56 18.83 -13.75
N GLN A 6 -1.39 19.27 -13.26
CA GLN A 6 -0.49 20.15 -13.99
C GLN A 6 0.02 19.48 -15.28
N TYR A 7 0.50 18.24 -15.20
CA TYR A 7 0.99 17.51 -16.35
C TYR A 7 -0.09 17.30 -17.42
N VAL A 8 -1.31 16.94 -17.01
CA VAL A 8 -2.47 16.76 -17.89
C VAL A 8 -2.84 18.08 -18.57
N LEU A 9 -2.80 19.19 -17.82
CA LEU A 9 -3.09 20.53 -18.34
C LEU A 9 -2.07 20.98 -19.38
N GLU A 10 -0.78 20.83 -19.08
CA GLU A 10 0.34 21.17 -19.98
C GLU A 10 0.31 20.34 -21.27
N ASN A 11 -0.19 19.11 -21.20
CA ASN A 11 -0.25 18.18 -22.33
C ASN A 11 -1.66 18.09 -22.96
N LYS A 12 -2.57 19.03 -22.69
CA LYS A 12 -3.98 18.98 -23.14
C LYS A 12 -4.11 18.75 -24.66
N MET A 13 -3.26 19.39 -25.48
CA MET A 13 -3.28 19.22 -26.94
C MET A 13 -2.86 17.81 -27.38
N LYS A 14 -1.89 17.21 -26.70
CA LYS A 14 -1.42 15.82 -26.94
C LYS A 14 -2.54 14.81 -26.64
N TYR A 15 -3.37 15.07 -25.63
CA TYR A 15 -4.42 14.16 -25.20
C TYR A 15 -5.80 14.41 -25.82
N ARG A 16 -5.95 15.40 -26.70
CA ARG A 16 -7.24 15.75 -27.33
C ARG A 16 -7.95 14.56 -27.99
N LYS A 17 -7.20 13.61 -28.58
CA LYS A 17 -7.73 12.39 -29.21
C LYS A 17 -7.63 11.13 -28.32
N LYS A 18 -7.04 11.24 -27.13
CA LYS A 18 -6.75 10.12 -26.21
C LYS A 18 -7.27 10.45 -24.80
N GLN A 19 -8.57 10.71 -24.68
CA GLN A 19 -9.20 11.16 -23.42
C GLN A 19 -9.06 10.15 -22.27
N ILE A 20 -8.83 8.87 -22.59
CA ILE A 20 -8.59 7.82 -21.58
C ILE A 20 -7.30 8.04 -20.79
N ILE A 21 -6.27 8.66 -21.39
CA ILE A 21 -4.98 8.85 -20.71
C ILE A 21 -5.10 9.86 -19.56
N PRO A 22 -5.68 11.06 -19.73
CA PRO A 22 -5.97 11.96 -18.61
C PRO A 22 -6.81 11.32 -17.51
N ALA A 23 -7.86 10.57 -17.87
CA ALA A 23 -8.69 9.90 -16.88
C ALA A 23 -7.89 8.87 -16.07
N TRP A 24 -7.06 8.07 -16.74
CA TRP A 24 -6.22 7.06 -16.10
C TRP A 24 -5.14 7.68 -15.21
N LEU A 25 -4.46 8.74 -15.68
CA LEU A 25 -3.49 9.49 -14.87
C LEU A 25 -4.14 10.11 -13.64
N ASN A 26 -5.36 10.64 -13.76
CA ASN A 26 -6.09 11.19 -12.61
C ASN A 26 -6.39 10.11 -11.55
N GLU A 27 -6.61 8.85 -11.94
CA GLU A 27 -6.71 7.74 -10.99
C GLU A 27 -5.38 7.47 -10.27
N TRP A 28 -4.25 7.60 -10.97
CA TRP A 28 -2.92 7.52 -10.32
C TRP A 28 -2.73 8.63 -9.30
N GLY A 29 -3.29 9.82 -9.56
CA GLY A 29 -3.22 10.97 -8.65
C GLY A 29 -3.98 10.78 -7.34
N LYS A 30 -4.86 9.77 -7.28
CA LYS A 30 -5.61 9.37 -6.09
C LYS A 30 -4.91 8.26 -5.30
N ALA A 31 -3.82 7.70 -5.83
CA ALA A 31 -3.06 6.67 -5.13
C ALA A 31 -2.52 7.25 -3.81
N VAL A 32 -2.66 6.48 -2.75
CA VAL A 32 -2.19 6.82 -1.40
C VAL A 32 -1.51 5.60 -0.80
N PRO A 33 -0.55 5.79 0.11
CA PRO A 33 0.10 4.68 0.80
C PRO A 33 -0.89 4.01 1.76
N LYS A 34 -0.82 2.69 1.84
CA LYS A 34 -1.69 1.88 2.70
C LYS A 34 -0.97 0.63 3.19
N PHE A 35 -1.63 -0.05 4.13
CA PHE A 35 -1.27 -1.36 4.60
C PHE A 35 -2.18 -2.41 3.98
N TYR A 36 -1.59 -3.53 3.60
CA TYR A 36 -2.29 -4.62 2.96
C TYR A 36 -1.94 -5.95 3.62
N LEU A 37 -2.93 -6.83 3.75
CA LEU A 37 -2.71 -8.21 4.12
C LEU A 37 -2.64 -9.07 2.86
N ILE A 38 -1.66 -9.97 2.78
CA ILE A 38 -1.59 -10.94 1.69
C ILE A 38 -2.65 -12.03 1.94
N ARG A 39 -3.60 -12.18 1.03
CA ARG A 39 -4.71 -13.15 1.15
C ARG A 39 -4.48 -14.43 0.39
N ASN A 40 -4.00 -14.32 -0.84
CA ASN A 40 -3.75 -15.49 -1.68
C ASN A 40 -2.73 -15.16 -2.76
N LYS A 41 -2.02 -16.19 -3.21
CA LYS A 41 -1.21 -16.17 -4.43
C LYS A 41 -2.01 -16.82 -5.56
N HIS A 42 -2.45 -16.03 -6.53
CA HIS A 42 -3.22 -16.54 -7.68
C HIS A 42 -2.30 -17.14 -8.76
N ASP A 43 -1.10 -16.59 -8.94
CA ASP A 43 -0.07 -17.08 -9.88
C ASP A 43 1.33 -16.59 -9.44
N GLN A 44 2.40 -16.97 -10.15
CA GLN A 44 3.80 -16.66 -9.82
C GLN A 44 4.04 -15.19 -9.45
N GLN A 45 3.40 -14.25 -10.15
CA GLN A 45 3.56 -12.81 -9.95
C GLN A 45 2.27 -12.08 -9.52
N LYS A 46 1.18 -12.82 -9.27
CA LYS A 46 -0.15 -12.25 -8.98
C LYS A 46 -0.62 -12.60 -7.59
N TYR A 47 -0.91 -11.57 -6.81
CA TYR A 47 -1.34 -11.68 -5.43
C TYR A 47 -2.72 -11.03 -5.26
N ILE A 48 -3.57 -11.67 -4.48
CA ILE A 48 -4.76 -11.02 -3.91
C ILE A 48 -4.34 -10.46 -2.57
N ILE A 49 -4.51 -9.15 -2.41
CA ILE A 49 -4.19 -8.46 -1.16
C ILE A 49 -5.39 -7.67 -0.68
N GLU A 50 -5.53 -7.54 0.63
CA GLU A 50 -6.64 -6.83 1.28
C GLU A 50 -6.15 -5.57 1.94
N ASP A 51 -6.73 -4.41 1.61
CA ASP A 51 -6.56 -3.18 2.36
C ASP A 51 -7.13 -3.37 3.78
N ILE A 52 -6.26 -3.33 4.79
CA ILE A 52 -6.64 -3.71 6.17
C ILE A 52 -7.67 -2.77 6.79
N LEU A 53 -7.80 -1.54 6.28
CA LEU A 53 -8.65 -0.51 6.87
C LEU A 53 -10.09 -0.63 6.37
N ASN A 54 -10.28 -0.87 5.08
CA ASN A 54 -11.61 -0.96 4.47
C ASN A 54 -12.00 -2.37 4.01
N ARG A 55 -11.12 -3.36 4.24
CA ARG A 55 -11.32 -4.77 3.88
C ARG A 55 -11.55 -4.99 2.38
N LYS A 56 -11.08 -4.08 1.54
CA LYS A 56 -11.18 -4.22 0.09
C LYS A 56 -10.04 -5.07 -0.45
N GLU A 57 -10.40 -6.16 -1.10
CA GLU A 57 -9.45 -6.98 -1.85
C GLU A 57 -9.15 -6.39 -3.23
N VAL A 58 -7.90 -6.48 -3.65
CA VAL A 58 -7.42 -6.09 -4.98
C VAL A 58 -6.40 -7.10 -5.50
N GLU A 59 -6.42 -7.31 -6.83
CA GLU A 59 -5.39 -8.08 -7.50
C GLU A 59 -4.18 -7.18 -7.78
N VAL A 60 -3.00 -7.64 -7.39
CA VAL A 60 -1.73 -6.96 -7.60
C VAL A 60 -0.79 -7.82 -8.40
N SER A 61 -0.22 -7.23 -9.45
CA SER A 61 0.90 -7.80 -10.18
C SER A 61 2.19 -7.25 -9.59
N LEU A 62 3.12 -8.12 -9.22
CA LEU A 62 4.46 -7.74 -8.77
C LEU A 62 5.42 -7.75 -9.97
N ASN A 63 6.41 -6.85 -9.97
CA ASN A 63 7.39 -6.75 -11.07
C ASN A 63 8.58 -7.68 -10.89
N ASN A 64 8.81 -8.20 -9.68
CA ASN A 64 10.01 -8.95 -9.35
C ASN A 64 9.64 -10.32 -8.78
N GLU A 65 10.20 -11.37 -9.40
CA GLU A 65 9.97 -12.78 -9.07
C GLU A 65 10.64 -13.19 -7.74
N ASP A 66 11.61 -12.42 -7.27
CA ASP A 66 12.34 -12.70 -6.03
C ASP A 66 11.51 -12.43 -4.77
N PHE A 67 10.40 -11.68 -4.88
CA PHE A 67 9.52 -11.41 -3.75
C PHE A 67 8.49 -12.51 -3.59
N TYR A 68 8.69 -13.34 -2.57
CA TYR A 68 7.69 -14.28 -2.09
C TYR A 68 7.07 -13.79 -0.79
N PHE A 69 5.80 -13.39 -0.85
CA PHE A 69 5.02 -13.11 0.34
C PHE A 69 4.27 -14.35 0.84
N HIS A 70 4.25 -14.53 2.16
CA HIS A 70 3.45 -15.55 2.81
C HIS A 70 2.00 -15.07 2.97
N GLU A 71 1.04 -15.99 2.91
CA GLU A 71 -0.35 -15.67 3.26
C GLU A 71 -0.41 -15.16 4.71
N GLY A 72 -1.16 -14.09 4.93
CA GLY A 72 -1.25 -13.39 6.21
C GLY A 72 -0.13 -12.39 6.47
N ALA A 73 0.89 -12.30 5.62
CA ALA A 73 1.92 -11.27 5.75
C ALA A 73 1.30 -9.86 5.62
N LEU A 74 1.77 -8.95 6.46
CA LEU A 74 1.44 -7.53 6.38
C LEU A 74 2.48 -6.84 5.50
N VAL A 75 2.00 -6.05 4.55
CA VAL A 75 2.85 -5.25 3.68
C VAL A 75 2.36 -3.80 3.64
N ALA A 76 3.27 -2.87 3.35
CA ALA A 76 2.92 -1.46 3.18
C ALA A 76 3.47 -0.90 1.87
N GLY A 77 2.67 -0.08 1.19
CA GLY A 77 3.09 0.57 -0.05
C GLY A 77 1.98 1.35 -0.75
N ILE A 78 2.29 1.81 -1.96
CA ILE A 78 1.39 2.59 -2.81
C ILE A 78 1.06 1.77 -4.05
N LEU A 79 -0.23 1.62 -4.34
CA LEU A 79 -0.71 0.94 -5.53
C LEU A 79 -1.28 1.93 -6.54
N ILE A 80 -0.92 1.73 -7.81
CA ILE A 80 -1.51 2.43 -8.95
C ILE A 80 -2.33 1.45 -9.81
N PRO A 81 -3.50 1.85 -10.31
CA PRO A 81 -4.31 0.99 -11.18
C PRO A 81 -3.68 0.90 -12.57
N ILE A 82 -3.56 -0.31 -13.10
CA ILE A 82 -3.10 -0.55 -14.49
C ILE A 82 -4.25 -0.91 -15.44
N GLY A 83 -5.45 -1.16 -14.90
CA GLY A 83 -6.67 -1.48 -15.65
C GLY A 83 -7.30 -2.78 -15.18
N ASN A 84 -8.56 -3.04 -15.55
CA ASN A 84 -9.30 -4.26 -15.20
C ASN A 84 -9.24 -4.65 -13.72
N SER A 85 -9.28 -3.66 -12.81
CA SER A 85 -9.15 -3.87 -11.36
C SER A 85 -7.82 -4.49 -10.90
N VAL A 86 -6.80 -4.52 -11.77
CA VAL A 86 -5.44 -4.93 -11.44
C VAL A 86 -4.62 -3.70 -11.09
N TYR A 87 -3.80 -3.85 -10.06
CA TYR A 87 -2.94 -2.82 -9.53
C TYR A 87 -1.46 -3.22 -9.62
N PHE A 88 -0.61 -2.21 -9.56
CA PHE A 88 0.84 -2.36 -9.56
C PHE A 88 1.45 -1.50 -8.44
N PRO A 89 2.40 -2.00 -7.64
CA PRO A 89 3.04 -1.21 -6.59
C PRO A 89 4.03 -0.20 -7.19
N VAL A 90 3.95 1.07 -6.82
CA VAL A 90 4.84 2.13 -7.38
C VAL A 90 6.32 1.82 -7.13
N VAL A 91 6.61 1.24 -5.98
CA VAL A 91 7.89 0.67 -5.56
C VAL A 91 7.61 -0.64 -4.83
N ASP A 92 8.61 -1.48 -4.64
CA ASP A 92 8.46 -2.73 -3.88
C ASP A 92 7.83 -2.47 -2.50
N PHE A 93 6.97 -3.39 -2.08
CA PHE A 93 6.33 -3.28 -0.77
C PHE A 93 7.36 -3.37 0.36
N TYR A 94 7.12 -2.60 1.41
CA TYR A 94 7.74 -2.90 2.70
C TYR A 94 7.08 -4.17 3.26
N ASN A 95 7.89 -5.19 3.53
CA ASN A 95 7.42 -6.47 4.07
C ASN A 95 7.71 -6.55 5.56
N PHE A 96 6.67 -6.70 6.39
CA PHE A 96 6.84 -7.03 7.79
C PHE A 96 7.04 -8.55 7.94
N THR A 97 7.87 -8.99 8.88
CA THR A 97 8.00 -10.44 9.15
C THR A 97 6.67 -11.02 9.61
N TYR A 98 6.51 -12.35 9.55
CA TYR A 98 5.26 -12.98 9.95
C TYR A 98 4.91 -12.70 11.42
N GLU A 99 5.89 -12.81 12.30
CA GLU A 99 5.75 -12.56 13.73
C GLU A 99 5.36 -11.11 14.01
N THR A 100 5.96 -10.15 13.30
CA THR A 100 5.68 -8.72 13.48
C THR A 100 4.32 -8.36 12.86
N SER A 101 3.94 -8.98 11.74
CA SER A 101 2.66 -8.76 11.05
C SER A 101 1.44 -8.96 11.97
N VAL A 102 1.42 -10.02 12.78
CA VAL A 102 0.30 -10.33 13.69
C VAL A 102 0.15 -9.27 14.79
N GLU A 103 1.26 -8.91 15.42
CA GLU A 103 1.28 -7.90 16.50
C GLU A 103 0.91 -6.53 15.93
N ILE A 104 1.56 -6.13 14.84
CA ILE A 104 1.33 -4.84 14.17
C ILE A 104 -0.12 -4.69 13.72
N LEU A 105 -0.74 -5.72 13.13
CA LEU A 105 -2.12 -5.65 12.66
C LEU A 105 -3.09 -5.30 13.80
N THR A 106 -2.87 -5.89 14.98
CA THR A 106 -3.69 -5.64 16.18
C THR A 106 -3.57 -4.18 16.63
N HIS A 107 -2.34 -3.64 16.62
CA HIS A 107 -2.08 -2.27 17.05
C HIS A 107 -2.47 -1.22 16.01
N ILE A 108 -2.25 -1.46 14.71
CA ILE A 108 -2.59 -0.51 13.64
C ILE A 108 -4.08 -0.20 13.63
N LEU A 109 -4.94 -1.20 13.78
CA LEU A 109 -6.38 -0.98 13.81
C LEU A 109 -6.81 -0.13 15.03
N PHE A 110 -6.15 -0.33 16.17
CA PHE A 110 -6.35 0.49 17.35
C PHE A 110 -5.87 1.93 17.14
N TYR A 111 -4.66 2.12 16.61
CA TYR A 111 -4.10 3.44 16.32
C TYR A 111 -4.92 4.18 15.26
N TYR A 112 -5.37 3.49 14.21
CA TYR A 112 -6.22 4.07 13.17
C TYR A 112 -7.47 4.69 13.79
N LYS A 113 -8.16 3.97 14.68
CA LYS A 113 -9.34 4.48 15.37
C LYS A 113 -9.06 5.75 16.19
N ASN A 114 -7.87 5.88 16.76
CA ASN A 114 -7.50 7.02 17.60
C ASN A 114 -6.99 8.25 16.80
N TYR A 115 -6.41 8.03 15.61
CA TYR A 115 -5.82 9.09 14.80
C TYR A 115 -6.65 9.48 13.57
N TYR A 116 -7.66 8.68 13.19
CA TYR A 116 -8.46 8.95 12.01
C TYR A 116 -9.11 10.34 12.05
N ASP A 117 -9.73 10.71 13.18
CA ASP A 117 -10.44 11.98 13.32
C ASP A 117 -9.52 13.20 13.49
N THR A 118 -8.24 12.98 13.82
CA THR A 118 -7.28 14.06 14.12
C THR A 118 -6.31 14.36 12.99
N THR A 119 -6.27 13.51 11.96
CA THR A 119 -5.32 13.65 10.85
C THR A 119 -5.93 14.36 9.65
N THR A 120 -5.16 15.23 9.00
CA THR A 120 -5.67 16.08 7.90
C THR A 120 -5.53 15.45 6.52
N SER A 121 -4.79 14.34 6.40
CA SER A 121 -4.61 13.62 5.14
C SER A 121 -4.29 12.14 5.34
N ALA A 122 -4.63 11.32 4.35
CA ALA A 122 -4.28 9.89 4.32
C ALA A 122 -2.77 9.65 4.43
N TYR A 123 -1.94 10.55 3.88
CA TYR A 123 -0.48 10.47 3.97
C TYR A 123 0.02 10.67 5.40
N GLN A 124 -0.49 11.67 6.12
CA GLN A 124 -0.13 11.89 7.52
C GLN A 124 -0.56 10.72 8.39
N LEU A 125 -1.79 10.23 8.19
CA LEU A 125 -2.28 9.05 8.91
C LEU A 125 -1.40 7.83 8.63
N PHE A 126 -1.06 7.58 7.36
CA PHE A 126 -0.15 6.50 6.99
C PHE A 126 1.20 6.65 7.67
N LEU A 127 1.82 7.84 7.67
CA LEU A 127 3.12 8.05 8.31
C LEU A 127 3.08 7.77 9.82
N HIS A 128 2.00 8.19 10.51
CA HIS A 128 1.83 7.88 11.92
C HIS A 128 1.70 6.37 12.17
N LEU A 129 0.86 5.69 11.40
CA LEU A 129 0.66 4.24 11.52
C LEU A 129 1.93 3.46 11.14
N PHE A 130 2.65 3.91 10.11
CA PHE A 130 3.89 3.28 9.65
C PHE A 130 5.01 3.46 10.66
N SER A 131 5.14 4.65 11.26
CA SER A 131 6.07 4.87 12.36
C SER A 131 5.76 3.97 13.56
N ALA A 132 4.50 3.80 13.91
CA ALA A 132 4.11 2.90 15.01
C ALA A 132 4.42 1.43 14.68
N ALA A 133 4.13 1.00 13.44
CA ALA A 133 4.44 -0.34 12.96
C ALA A 133 5.94 -0.66 13.03
N LEU A 134 6.79 0.26 12.57
CA LEU A 134 8.25 0.11 12.64
C LEU A 134 8.78 0.06 14.07
N GLN A 135 8.18 0.81 15.00
CA GLN A 135 8.56 0.75 16.41
C GLN A 135 8.23 -0.61 17.03
N ILE A 136 7.06 -1.17 16.71
CA ILE A 136 6.67 -2.52 17.16
C ILE A 136 7.62 -3.57 16.56
N GLU A 137 7.91 -3.48 15.27
CA GLU A 137 8.85 -4.39 14.60
C GLU A 137 10.23 -4.37 15.28
N ASN A 138 10.80 -3.19 15.51
CA ASN A 138 12.09 -3.05 16.19
C ASN A 138 12.08 -3.67 17.59
N GLN A 139 11.03 -3.43 18.39
CA GLN A 139 10.90 -4.02 19.73
C GLN A 139 10.83 -5.55 19.71
N ILE A 140 10.21 -6.13 18.69
CA ILE A 140 10.13 -7.58 18.53
C ILE A 140 11.51 -8.13 18.16
N ILE A 141 12.18 -7.51 17.19
CA ILE A 141 13.53 -7.92 16.75
C ILE A 141 14.53 -7.88 17.92
N GLU A 142 14.50 -6.81 18.73
CA GLU A 142 15.35 -6.68 19.92
C GLU A 142 15.10 -7.82 20.92
N LYS A 143 13.84 -8.11 21.25
CA LYS A 143 13.48 -9.21 22.17
C LYS A 143 13.91 -10.59 21.66
N THR A 144 13.77 -10.83 20.36
CA THR A 144 14.20 -12.10 19.75
C THR A 144 15.71 -12.27 19.84
N ASN A 145 16.48 -11.20 19.64
CA ASN A 145 17.94 -11.23 19.74
C ASN A 145 18.45 -11.40 21.18
N GLU A 146 17.72 -10.91 22.18
CA GLU A 146 18.07 -11.12 23.60
C GLU A 146 17.79 -12.56 24.09
N GLN A 147 16.99 -13.34 23.35
CA GLN A 147 16.61 -14.71 23.68
C GLN A 147 17.42 -15.79 22.93
N ALA A 148 18.27 -15.39 21.99
CA ALA A 148 19.13 -16.26 21.17
C ALA A 148 20.54 -16.38 21.74
#